data_AF-A0A4Q1IPT4-F1
#
_entry.id   AF-A0A4Q1IPT4-F1
#
_cell.length_a   1.000
_cell.length_b   1.000
_cell.length_c   1.000
_cell.angle_alpha   90.00
_cell.angle_beta   90.00
_cell.angle_gamma   90.00
#
_symmetry.space_group_name_H-M   'P 1'
#
loop_
_entity.id
_entity.type
_entity.pdbx_description
1 polymer ?
#
loop_
_entity_poly.entity_id
_entity_poly.type
_entity_poly.pdbx_seq_one_letter_code
_entity_poly.pdbx_strand_id
1 'polypeptide(L)'
;MKVSSRILSIVCFLFLVVSCAENSDGEEFGTDIINDDEPIEEIVQKIGLEDFYSGEIKWDKATGTVTFMTSGKIFFPSEGLIGFIWNVPTKVKQIIIKENVTVDGAFHTFSDCTISGENRKTSILYGLEEQAWANNNNLTAYKISSIECHNGTLTVSNLTSLNPRSFHVRGNAGAIHLKDADFIDNRGGHHNHSDGIAAGDGSTVDNCYFETGDDVIKVYSDITVTNTTIKMVQNAVPIQLGWGNYSDGAVGTFKNLKIIGDSGRGNPDQSNPIICGRTGKYAVTLNIDGLIIDNPTASMVNLFDDNNDGVYEKTVKGTLKNVQISNIRRYSNQLKGNDELKIFDTEGKEISKDF
;
A
#
# COMPACT_ATOMS: atom_id res chain seq x y z
N MET A 1 -53.53 12.37 4.16
CA MET A 1 -54.19 11.23 3.48
C MET A 1 -53.27 10.75 2.35
N LYS A 2 -52.44 9.74 2.64
CA LYS A 2 -51.80 8.81 1.69
C LYS A 2 -51.06 7.79 2.55
N VAL A 3 -51.68 6.62 2.65
CA VAL A 3 -51.16 5.43 3.34
C VAL A 3 -50.26 4.70 2.35
N SER A 4 -49.09 4.24 2.79
CA SER A 4 -48.42 3.12 2.14
C SER A 4 -47.49 2.42 3.13
N SER A 5 -47.95 1.25 3.55
CA SER A 5 -47.29 0.22 4.35
C SER A 5 -46.10 -0.42 3.62
N ARG A 6 -45.08 -0.86 4.36
CA ARG A 6 -44.28 -2.08 4.10
C ARG A 6 -43.57 -2.50 5.39
N ILE A 7 -44.13 -3.50 6.06
CA ILE A 7 -43.64 -4.90 6.15
C ILE A 7 -42.48 -5.04 7.13
N LEU A 8 -42.86 -5.53 8.32
CA LEU A 8 -42.01 -5.97 9.42
C LEU A 8 -41.76 -7.48 9.22
N SER A 9 -40.52 -7.88 8.91
CA SER A 9 -40.17 -9.30 8.86
C SER A 9 -39.72 -9.78 10.24
N ILE A 10 -40.55 -10.60 10.84
CA ILE A 10 -40.28 -11.44 12.00
C ILE A 10 -39.47 -12.65 11.51
N VAL A 11 -38.27 -12.86 12.05
CA VAL A 11 -37.53 -14.13 11.90
C VAL A 11 -37.74 -14.93 13.17
N CYS A 12 -38.56 -15.97 13.08
CA CYS A 12 -38.67 -17.04 14.06
C CYS A 12 -37.42 -17.93 14.01
N PHE A 13 -36.67 -18.01 15.10
CA PHE A 13 -35.73 -19.11 15.34
C PHE A 13 -36.48 -20.26 16.01
N LEU A 14 -36.69 -21.34 15.27
CA LEU A 14 -37.23 -22.59 15.77
C LEU A 14 -36.05 -23.42 16.32
N PHE A 15 -35.98 -23.58 17.65
CA PHE A 15 -35.09 -24.55 18.29
C PHE A 15 -35.68 -25.95 18.08
N LEU A 16 -34.99 -26.78 17.30
CA LEU A 16 -35.28 -28.20 17.23
C LEU A 16 -34.57 -28.88 18.42
N VAL A 17 -35.35 -29.21 19.45
CA VAL A 17 -34.93 -30.11 20.54
C VAL A 17 -35.09 -31.54 20.03
N VAL A 18 -33.97 -32.23 19.78
CA VAL A 18 -33.98 -33.67 19.54
C VAL A 18 -33.99 -34.36 20.91
N SER A 19 -35.10 -35.01 21.25
CA SER A 19 -35.20 -35.89 22.41
C SER A 19 -34.53 -37.23 22.10
N CYS A 20 -33.62 -37.65 22.99
CA CYS A 20 -33.09 -39.00 23.01
C CYS A 20 -34.22 -40.00 23.27
N ALA A 21 -34.42 -40.95 22.36
CA ALA A 21 -35.18 -42.16 22.61
C ALA A 21 -34.20 -43.27 22.96
N GLU A 22 -34.32 -43.78 24.19
CA GLU A 22 -33.68 -45.01 24.65
C GLU A 22 -34.34 -46.19 23.92
N ASN A 23 -33.56 -46.92 23.13
CA ASN A 23 -33.92 -48.27 22.71
C ASN A 23 -32.84 -49.21 23.24
N SER A 24 -33.24 -49.98 24.25
CA SER A 24 -32.54 -51.14 24.77
C SER A 24 -32.88 -52.35 23.91
N ASP A 25 -31.98 -52.76 23.03
CA ASP A 25 -31.96 -54.12 22.51
C ASP A 25 -30.50 -54.55 22.37
N GLY A 26 -30.14 -55.55 23.16
CA GLY A 26 -28.80 -56.13 23.20
C GLY A 26 -28.58 -57.03 22.00
N GLU A 27 -27.76 -56.58 21.06
CA GLU A 27 -27.03 -57.44 20.16
C GLU A 27 -25.56 -57.47 20.59
N GLU A 28 -25.05 -58.67 20.88
CA GLU A 28 -23.62 -58.93 21.07
C GLU A 28 -22.89 -58.63 19.76
N PHE A 29 -22.30 -57.44 19.67
CA PHE A 29 -21.36 -57.10 18.62
C PHE A 29 -20.07 -57.91 18.81
N GLY A 30 -19.80 -58.81 17.86
CA GLY A 30 -18.52 -59.48 17.73
C GLY A 30 -17.39 -58.44 17.65
N THR A 31 -16.39 -58.61 18.52
CA THR A 31 -15.18 -57.79 18.51
C THR A 31 -14.30 -58.22 17.34
N ASP A 32 -14.67 -57.80 16.13
CA ASP A 32 -13.72 -57.74 15.04
C ASP A 32 -12.69 -56.69 15.41
N ILE A 33 -11.50 -57.18 15.77
CA ILE A 33 -10.30 -56.38 16.00
C ILE A 33 -9.94 -55.79 14.63
N ILE A 34 -10.48 -54.61 14.34
CA ILE A 34 -10.04 -53.78 13.23
C ILE A 34 -8.60 -53.40 13.57
N ASN A 35 -7.65 -53.89 12.78
CA ASN A 35 -6.28 -53.41 12.83
C ASN A 35 -6.28 -51.96 12.35
N ASP A 36 -6.38 -51.01 13.29
CA ASP A 36 -6.35 -49.54 13.11
C ASP A 36 -4.96 -49.00 12.68
N ASP A 37 -4.19 -49.78 11.91
CA ASP A 37 -2.87 -49.41 11.40
C ASP A 37 -2.93 -48.80 9.99
N GLU A 38 -4.12 -48.41 9.49
CA GLU A 38 -4.16 -47.59 8.27
C GLU A 38 -3.59 -46.20 8.58
N PRO A 39 -2.51 -45.78 7.89
CA PRO A 39 -1.92 -44.48 8.14
C PRO A 39 -2.96 -43.41 7.85
N ILE A 40 -3.33 -42.63 8.86
CA ILE A 40 -4.17 -41.44 8.72
C ILE A 40 -3.47 -40.57 7.68
N GLU A 41 -4.01 -40.51 6.46
CA GLU A 41 -3.55 -39.57 5.44
C GLU A 41 -3.63 -38.18 6.05
N GLU A 42 -2.46 -37.60 6.32
CA GLU A 42 -2.37 -36.26 6.85
C GLU A 42 -3.06 -35.34 5.84
N ILE A 43 -4.23 -34.79 6.22
CA ILE A 43 -4.99 -33.88 5.37
C ILE A 43 -4.07 -32.68 5.09
N VAL A 44 -3.46 -32.69 3.92
CA VAL A 44 -2.53 -31.65 3.47
C VAL A 44 -3.31 -30.37 3.36
N GLN A 45 -3.11 -29.47 4.33
CA GLN A 45 -3.89 -28.26 4.44
C GLN A 45 -3.41 -27.22 3.41
N LYS A 46 -4.00 -27.26 2.21
CA LYS A 46 -3.66 -26.36 1.09
C LYS A 46 -3.84 -24.87 1.41
N ILE A 47 -2.95 -24.00 0.94
CA ILE A 47 -3.04 -22.54 1.04
C ILE A 47 -3.75 -21.89 -0.17
N GLY A 48 -4.13 -22.69 -1.18
CA GLY A 48 -4.87 -22.22 -2.34
C GLY A 48 -4.00 -21.46 -3.35
N LEU A 49 -2.69 -21.72 -3.35
CA LEU A 49 -1.73 -21.12 -4.28
C LEU A 49 -0.96 -22.20 -5.07
N GLU A 50 -0.93 -23.43 -4.57
CA GLU A 50 -0.13 -24.54 -5.09
C GLU A 50 -0.37 -24.83 -6.57
N ASP A 51 -1.63 -24.70 -7.00
CA ASP A 51 -2.05 -24.98 -8.37
C ASP A 51 -2.03 -23.72 -9.26
N PHE A 52 -1.72 -22.54 -8.70
CA PHE A 52 -1.85 -21.22 -9.33
C PHE A 52 -0.55 -20.43 -9.38
N TYR A 53 0.53 -20.94 -8.78
CA TYR A 53 1.86 -20.38 -8.92
C TYR A 53 2.71 -21.27 -9.82
N SER A 54 3.32 -20.69 -10.86
CA SER A 54 4.10 -21.47 -11.83
C SER A 54 5.49 -21.90 -11.34
N GLY A 55 5.95 -21.35 -10.21
CA GLY A 55 7.22 -21.71 -9.60
C GLY A 55 7.03 -22.68 -8.43
N GLU A 56 8.07 -22.86 -7.64
CA GLU A 56 8.07 -23.71 -6.45
C GLU A 56 7.81 -22.87 -5.19
N ILE A 57 6.93 -23.37 -4.33
CA ILE A 57 6.68 -22.81 -3.00
C ILE A 57 6.84 -23.88 -1.92
N LYS A 58 7.22 -23.46 -0.72
CA LYS A 58 7.22 -24.28 0.49
C LYS A 58 6.22 -23.70 1.49
N TRP A 59 5.31 -24.52 1.99
CA TRP A 59 4.38 -24.16 3.06
C TRP A 59 4.80 -24.82 4.38
N ASP A 60 5.04 -24.00 5.40
CA ASP A 60 5.24 -24.44 6.78
C ASP A 60 3.98 -24.11 7.60
N LYS A 61 3.16 -25.14 7.82
CA LYS A 61 1.91 -25.04 8.58
C LYS A 61 2.12 -24.68 10.05
N ALA A 62 3.25 -25.09 10.65
CA ALA A 62 3.48 -24.86 12.07
C ALA A 62 3.71 -23.38 12.36
N THR A 63 4.38 -22.68 11.45
CA THR A 63 4.70 -21.24 11.57
C THR A 63 3.74 -20.35 10.79
N GLY A 64 2.98 -20.91 9.85
CA GLY A 64 2.15 -20.12 8.95
C GLY A 64 2.97 -19.43 7.87
N THR A 65 4.11 -20.00 7.46
CA THR A 65 5.07 -19.37 6.56
C THR A 65 5.01 -19.97 5.16
N VAL A 66 4.84 -19.13 4.14
CA VAL A 66 4.97 -19.49 2.73
C VAL A 66 6.28 -18.94 2.19
N THR A 67 7.13 -19.80 1.63
CA THR A 67 8.40 -19.41 1.02
C THR A 67 8.35 -19.67 -0.49
N PHE A 68 8.54 -18.63 -1.28
CA PHE A 68 8.73 -18.71 -2.73
C PHE A 68 10.18 -19.15 -3.02
N MET A 69 10.33 -20.38 -3.52
CA MET A 69 11.63 -21.05 -3.70
C MET A 69 12.25 -20.77 -5.07
N THR A 70 11.42 -20.61 -6.09
CA THR A 70 11.86 -20.26 -7.45
C THR A 70 10.96 -19.19 -8.05
N SER A 71 11.48 -18.49 -9.05
CA SER A 71 10.72 -17.46 -9.78
C SER A 71 9.52 -18.05 -10.50
N GLY A 72 8.45 -17.28 -10.59
CA GLY A 72 7.21 -17.76 -11.18
C GLY A 72 6.14 -16.67 -11.20
N LYS A 73 4.97 -17.04 -11.73
CA LYS A 73 3.82 -16.18 -11.89
C LYS A 73 2.63 -16.73 -11.13
N ILE A 74 1.92 -15.85 -10.43
CA ILE A 74 0.60 -16.11 -9.86
C ILE A 74 -0.44 -15.91 -10.97
N PHE A 75 -1.30 -16.90 -11.18
CA PHE A 75 -2.43 -16.78 -12.10
C PHE A 75 -3.61 -17.67 -11.68
N PHE A 76 -4.68 -17.04 -11.22
CA PHE A 76 -6.00 -17.63 -10.97
C PHE A 76 -6.90 -17.41 -12.21
N PRO A 77 -7.07 -18.42 -13.09
CA PRO A 77 -7.75 -18.21 -14.37
C PRO A 77 -9.22 -17.75 -14.24
N SER A 78 -9.90 -18.15 -13.15
CA SER A 78 -11.27 -17.76 -12.85
C SER A 78 -11.45 -16.26 -12.61
N GLU A 79 -10.38 -15.57 -12.23
CA GLU A 79 -10.40 -14.14 -11.86
C GLU A 79 -10.04 -13.22 -13.04
N GLY A 80 -9.78 -13.80 -14.22
CA GLY A 80 -9.48 -13.04 -15.44
C GLY A 80 -8.29 -12.09 -15.29
N LEU A 81 -8.51 -10.80 -15.57
CA LEU A 81 -7.46 -9.77 -15.58
C LEU A 81 -6.80 -9.54 -14.21
N ILE A 82 -7.51 -9.83 -13.12
CA ILE A 82 -6.99 -9.68 -11.76
C ILE A 82 -6.48 -11.00 -11.16
N GLY A 83 -6.39 -12.06 -11.97
CA GLY A 83 -5.90 -13.37 -11.53
C GLY A 83 -4.44 -13.40 -11.08
N PHE A 84 -3.69 -12.31 -11.18
CA PHE A 84 -2.35 -12.21 -10.59
C PHE A 84 -2.38 -11.88 -9.08
N ILE A 85 -3.55 -11.57 -8.52
CA ILE A 85 -3.72 -11.22 -7.10
C ILE A 85 -3.99 -12.49 -6.30
N TRP A 86 -3.12 -12.76 -5.33
CA TRP A 86 -3.38 -13.78 -4.32
C TRP A 86 -4.02 -13.15 -3.08
N ASN A 87 -5.29 -13.52 -2.85
CA ASN A 87 -5.99 -13.26 -1.59
C ASN A 87 -5.42 -14.18 -0.50
N VAL A 88 -4.48 -13.66 0.27
CA VAL A 88 -3.69 -14.41 1.24
C VAL A 88 -4.60 -14.92 2.38
N PRO A 89 -4.73 -16.24 2.57
CA PRO A 89 -5.55 -16.79 3.65
C PRO A 89 -5.04 -16.35 5.02
N THR A 90 -5.95 -16.10 5.97
CA THR A 90 -5.62 -15.59 7.31
C THR A 90 -4.73 -16.52 8.16
N LYS A 91 -4.57 -17.79 7.75
CA LYS A 91 -3.62 -18.73 8.35
C LYS A 91 -2.17 -18.49 7.94
N VAL A 92 -1.93 -17.76 6.84
CA VAL A 92 -0.58 -17.36 6.41
C VAL A 92 -0.18 -16.13 7.22
N LYS A 93 0.86 -16.27 8.04
CA LYS A 93 1.41 -15.22 8.90
C LYS A 93 2.66 -14.59 8.30
N GLN A 94 3.37 -15.32 7.44
CA GLN A 94 4.58 -14.85 6.81
C GLN A 94 4.67 -15.30 5.36
N ILE A 95 5.14 -14.40 4.51
CA ILE A 95 5.51 -14.65 3.11
C ILE A 95 6.99 -14.30 2.96
N ILE A 96 7.78 -15.25 2.43
CA ILE A 96 9.21 -15.08 2.19
C ILE A 96 9.50 -15.24 0.70
N ILE A 97 10.14 -14.26 0.08
CA ILE A 97 10.70 -14.38 -1.28
C ILE A 97 12.19 -14.65 -1.14
N LYS A 98 12.66 -15.81 -1.62
CA LYS A 98 14.08 -16.18 -1.60
C LYS A 98 14.96 -15.18 -2.34
N GLU A 99 16.25 -15.20 -2.05
CA GLU A 99 17.24 -14.44 -2.84
C GLU A 99 17.18 -14.89 -4.31
N ASN A 100 17.30 -13.95 -5.26
CA ASN A 100 17.23 -14.20 -6.70
C ASN A 100 15.90 -14.81 -7.19
N VAL A 101 14.82 -14.62 -6.42
CA VAL A 101 13.47 -15.04 -6.81
C VAL A 101 12.61 -13.83 -7.17
N THR A 102 11.93 -13.94 -8.31
CA THR A 102 10.94 -12.97 -8.79
C THR A 102 9.56 -13.62 -8.80
N VAL A 103 8.63 -13.01 -8.07
CA VAL A 103 7.21 -13.38 -8.05
C VAL A 103 6.45 -12.38 -8.92
N ASP A 104 5.97 -12.77 -10.10
CA ASP A 104 5.01 -11.98 -10.88
C ASP A 104 3.61 -12.15 -10.27
N GLY A 105 3.14 -11.14 -9.55
CA GLY A 105 1.87 -11.21 -8.84
C GLY A 105 1.62 -10.06 -7.86
N ALA A 106 0.64 -10.28 -6.98
CA ALA A 106 0.28 -9.37 -5.90
C ALA A 106 -0.21 -10.14 -4.66
N PHE A 107 -0.06 -9.52 -3.48
CA PHE A 107 -0.44 -10.10 -2.19
C PHE A 107 -1.45 -9.20 -1.47
N HIS A 108 -2.67 -9.71 -1.28
CA HIS A 108 -3.75 -9.01 -0.58
C HIS A 108 -4.06 -9.74 0.72
N THR A 109 -3.75 -9.13 1.87
CA THR A 109 -3.83 -9.75 3.20
C THR A 109 -5.10 -9.35 3.96
N PHE A 110 -5.61 -10.27 4.78
CA PHE A 110 -6.87 -10.09 5.55
C PHE A 110 -6.68 -10.29 7.07
N SER A 111 -5.42 -10.38 7.52
CA SER A 111 -5.01 -10.44 8.93
C SER A 111 -3.56 -9.98 9.04
N ASP A 112 -3.05 -9.91 10.27
CA ASP A 112 -1.63 -9.67 10.53
C ASP A 112 -0.75 -10.60 9.69
N CYS A 113 0.20 -10.00 8.97
CA CYS A 113 1.08 -10.71 8.05
C CYS A 113 2.41 -9.95 7.91
N THR A 114 3.49 -10.70 7.64
CA THR A 114 4.78 -10.14 7.24
C THR A 114 5.13 -10.64 5.85
N ILE A 115 5.49 -9.73 4.95
CA ILE A 115 6.01 -10.04 3.61
C ILE A 115 7.47 -9.60 3.59
N SER A 116 8.39 -10.53 3.38
CA SER A 116 9.83 -10.24 3.40
C SER A 116 10.56 -10.88 2.24
N GLY A 117 11.57 -10.21 1.70
CA GLY A 117 12.60 -10.85 0.88
C GLY A 117 13.76 -11.33 1.73
N GLU A 118 14.54 -12.30 1.23
CA GLU A 118 15.84 -12.63 1.82
C GLU A 118 16.92 -11.63 1.40
N ASN A 119 16.73 -10.94 0.27
CA ASN A 119 17.62 -9.89 -0.20
C ASN A 119 16.84 -8.75 -0.84
N ARG A 120 16.96 -7.53 -0.29
CA ARG A 120 16.32 -6.31 -0.77
C ARG A 120 16.36 -6.12 -2.29
N LYS A 121 17.49 -6.45 -2.94
CA LYS A 121 17.71 -6.14 -4.36
C LYS A 121 17.36 -7.27 -5.32
N THR A 122 17.26 -8.51 -4.83
CA THR A 122 17.08 -9.69 -5.70
C THR A 122 15.86 -10.54 -5.33
N SER A 123 15.21 -10.27 -4.20
CA SER A 123 13.87 -10.76 -3.88
C SER A 123 12.84 -9.77 -4.41
N ILE A 124 12.20 -10.11 -5.53
CA ILE A 124 11.40 -9.17 -6.32
C ILE A 124 9.93 -9.59 -6.31
N LEU A 125 9.04 -8.65 -5.96
CA LEU A 125 7.61 -8.71 -6.28
C LEU A 125 7.37 -7.87 -7.53
N TYR A 126 7.08 -8.53 -8.64
CA TYR A 126 7.02 -7.93 -9.96
C TYR A 126 5.58 -7.78 -10.45
N GLY A 127 5.27 -6.64 -11.06
CA GLY A 127 4.01 -6.41 -11.75
C GLY A 127 4.12 -6.76 -13.25
N LEU A 128 4.47 -5.79 -14.09
CA LEU A 128 4.62 -6.00 -15.53
C LEU A 128 5.34 -4.83 -16.24
N GLU A 129 5.94 -5.09 -17.41
CA GLU A 129 6.58 -4.04 -18.25
C GLU A 129 5.60 -3.10 -18.95
N GLU A 130 4.36 -3.52 -19.21
CA GLU A 130 3.38 -2.67 -19.92
C GLU A 130 3.07 -1.41 -19.10
N GLN A 131 3.13 -0.25 -19.77
CA GLN A 131 2.69 1.03 -19.23
C GLN A 131 1.17 1.18 -19.28
N ALA A 132 0.63 1.97 -18.36
CA ALA A 132 -0.79 2.30 -18.30
C ALA A 132 -1.73 1.08 -18.30
N TRP A 133 -1.28 -0.06 -17.78
CA TRP A 133 -2.00 -1.35 -17.84
C TRP A 133 -3.43 -1.25 -17.32
N ALA A 134 -3.64 -0.62 -16.16
CA ALA A 134 -4.98 -0.44 -15.60
C ALA A 134 -5.89 0.36 -16.55
N ASN A 135 -5.38 1.43 -17.17
CA ASN A 135 -6.16 2.23 -18.13
C ASN A 135 -6.47 1.44 -19.40
N ASN A 136 -5.47 0.74 -19.96
CA ASN A 136 -5.62 -0.06 -21.18
C ASN A 136 -6.67 -1.17 -21.01
N ASN A 137 -6.85 -1.64 -19.78
CA ASN A 137 -7.79 -2.68 -19.40
C ASN A 137 -9.11 -2.15 -18.80
N ASN A 138 -9.35 -0.83 -18.82
CA ASN A 138 -10.53 -0.19 -18.24
C ASN A 138 -10.76 -0.53 -16.75
N LEU A 139 -9.68 -0.73 -16.01
CA LEU A 139 -9.70 -1.03 -14.58
C LEU A 139 -9.56 0.25 -13.76
N THR A 140 -10.22 0.27 -12.60
CA THR A 140 -10.07 1.35 -11.64
C THR A 140 -8.72 1.21 -10.92
N ALA A 141 -7.75 2.06 -11.28
CA ALA A 141 -6.36 1.96 -10.81
C ALA A 141 -6.21 1.79 -9.29
N TYR A 142 -6.92 2.59 -8.48
CA TYR A 142 -6.78 2.53 -7.02
C TYR A 142 -7.23 1.20 -6.40
N LYS A 143 -7.97 0.35 -7.14
CA LYS A 143 -8.39 -1.00 -6.69
C LYS A 143 -7.35 -2.08 -6.98
N ILE A 144 -6.23 -1.72 -7.60
CA ILE A 144 -5.17 -2.63 -7.97
C ILE A 144 -3.89 -2.17 -7.28
N SER A 145 -3.31 -3.04 -6.48
CA SER A 145 -1.97 -2.82 -5.92
C SER A 145 -1.19 -4.14 -5.85
N SER A 146 0.14 -4.03 -5.86
CA SER A 146 1.03 -5.18 -5.63
C SER A 146 0.91 -5.72 -4.22
N ILE A 147 0.71 -4.84 -3.24
CA ILE A 147 0.55 -5.18 -1.83
C ILE A 147 -0.69 -4.44 -1.30
N GLU A 148 -1.65 -5.18 -0.72
CA GLU A 148 -2.81 -4.60 -0.05
C GLU A 148 -3.02 -5.21 1.34
N CYS A 149 -3.27 -4.37 2.34
CA CYS A 149 -3.71 -4.77 3.67
C CYS A 149 -5.19 -4.42 3.85
N HIS A 150 -6.07 -5.42 3.83
CA HIS A 150 -7.50 -5.21 4.06
C HIS A 150 -7.87 -5.19 5.55
N ASN A 151 -7.10 -5.87 6.39
CA ASN A 151 -7.32 -5.96 7.84
C ASN A 151 -6.04 -6.42 8.56
N GLY A 152 -5.93 -6.07 9.84
CA GLY A 152 -4.74 -6.31 10.66
C GLY A 152 -3.59 -5.33 10.37
N THR A 153 -2.40 -5.73 10.79
CA THR A 153 -1.15 -4.99 10.56
C THR A 153 -0.26 -5.73 9.56
N LEU A 154 0.21 -5.02 8.54
CA LEU A 154 1.10 -5.58 7.53
C LEU A 154 2.51 -5.00 7.65
N THR A 155 3.52 -5.88 7.75
CA THR A 155 4.93 -5.47 7.62
C THR A 155 5.48 -5.94 6.29
N VAL A 156 6.15 -5.05 5.55
CA VAL A 156 6.84 -5.37 4.29
C VAL A 156 8.31 -5.01 4.42
N SER A 157 9.22 -5.96 4.17
CA SER A 157 10.64 -5.69 4.33
C SER A 157 11.59 -6.40 3.39
N ASN A 158 12.80 -5.84 3.26
CA ASN A 158 13.96 -6.49 2.60
C ASN A 158 13.63 -7.07 1.21
N LEU A 159 12.83 -6.36 0.40
CA LEU A 159 12.47 -6.74 -0.96
C LEU A 159 12.36 -5.52 -1.89
N THR A 160 12.28 -5.77 -3.19
CA THR A 160 11.92 -4.77 -4.21
C THR A 160 10.52 -5.06 -4.76
N SER A 161 9.63 -4.08 -4.73
CA SER A 161 8.43 -4.07 -5.56
C SER A 161 8.75 -3.35 -6.88
N LEU A 162 8.64 -4.05 -8.01
CA LEU A 162 9.07 -3.58 -9.31
C LEU A 162 7.91 -3.54 -10.31
N ASN A 163 7.75 -2.39 -10.98
CA ASN A 163 6.81 -2.17 -12.08
C ASN A 163 5.38 -2.64 -11.75
N PRO A 164 4.74 -2.09 -10.71
CA PRO A 164 3.41 -2.53 -10.28
C PRO A 164 2.40 -2.31 -11.40
N ARG A 165 1.35 -3.14 -11.44
CA ARG A 165 0.27 -2.99 -12.44
C ARG A 165 -0.55 -1.70 -12.25
N SER A 166 -0.46 -1.14 -11.05
CA SER A 166 -1.02 0.14 -10.60
C SER A 166 -0.25 0.52 -9.33
N PHE A 167 -0.87 0.55 -8.15
CA PHE A 167 -0.20 1.04 -6.93
C PHE A 167 0.81 0.01 -6.39
N HIS A 168 1.87 0.47 -5.71
CA HIS A 168 2.74 -0.43 -4.97
C HIS A 168 2.05 -0.96 -3.69
N VAL A 169 1.65 -0.05 -2.80
CA VAL A 169 1.17 -0.41 -1.45
C VAL A 169 -0.12 0.32 -1.10
N ARG A 170 -1.13 -0.43 -0.65
CA ARG A 170 -2.38 0.11 -0.09
C ARG A 170 -2.76 -0.52 1.24
N GLY A 171 -3.20 0.30 2.18
CA GLY A 171 -3.89 -0.12 3.40
C GLY A 171 -5.33 0.36 3.34
N ASN A 172 -6.30 -0.56 3.33
CA ASN A 172 -7.72 -0.24 3.38
C ASN A 172 -8.12 0.06 4.84
N ALA A 173 -7.54 1.13 5.40
CA ALA A 173 -7.50 1.48 6.82
C ALA A 173 -6.56 0.64 7.71
N GLY A 174 -5.98 -0.46 7.21
CA GLY A 174 -4.94 -1.21 7.91
C GLY A 174 -3.61 -0.43 7.98
N ALA A 175 -2.92 -0.53 9.12
CA ALA A 175 -1.58 0.02 9.30
C ALA A 175 -0.56 -0.81 8.52
N ILE A 176 0.37 -0.13 7.85
CA ILE A 176 1.43 -0.78 7.07
C ILE A 176 2.80 -0.24 7.50
N HIS A 177 3.74 -1.15 7.73
CA HIS A 177 5.12 -0.85 8.08
C HIS A 177 6.06 -1.30 6.97
N LEU A 178 6.63 -0.34 6.24
CA LEU A 178 7.64 -0.58 5.21
C LEU A 178 9.03 -0.42 5.81
N LYS A 179 9.91 -1.40 5.60
CA LYS A 179 11.27 -1.37 6.16
C LYS A 179 12.31 -1.97 5.22
N ASP A 180 13.41 -1.26 4.98
CA ASP A 180 14.53 -1.78 4.18
C ASP A 180 14.10 -2.28 2.78
N ALA A 181 13.16 -1.57 2.14
CA ALA A 181 12.51 -2.00 0.89
C ALA A 181 12.60 -0.94 -0.23
N ASP A 182 12.52 -1.39 -1.48
CA ASP A 182 12.51 -0.53 -2.65
C ASP A 182 11.17 -0.63 -3.41
N PHE A 183 10.68 0.50 -3.90
CA PHE A 183 9.46 0.61 -4.69
C PHE A 183 9.78 1.36 -5.97
N ILE A 184 9.84 0.64 -7.08
CA ILE A 184 10.40 1.14 -8.33
C ILE A 184 9.42 0.91 -9.47
N ASP A 185 9.16 1.96 -10.24
CA ASP A 185 8.59 1.92 -11.57
C ASP A 185 9.61 2.48 -12.57
N ASN A 186 10.35 1.58 -13.21
CA ASN A 186 11.38 1.97 -14.18
C ASN A 186 10.81 2.26 -15.57
N ARG A 187 9.47 2.23 -15.74
CA ARG A 187 8.79 2.50 -17.02
C ARG A 187 8.58 3.99 -17.26
N GLY A 188 9.07 4.89 -16.41
CA GLY A 188 8.95 6.35 -16.61
C GLY A 188 7.64 6.96 -16.12
N GLY A 189 6.81 6.21 -15.39
CA GLY A 189 5.77 6.72 -14.49
C GLY A 189 4.47 7.29 -15.08
N HIS A 190 4.47 7.84 -16.30
CA HIS A 190 3.28 8.45 -16.88
C HIS A 190 2.13 7.43 -17.07
N HIS A 191 0.95 7.75 -16.54
CA HIS A 191 -0.27 6.91 -16.61
C HIS A 191 -0.18 5.50 -16.00
N ASN A 192 0.92 5.16 -15.35
CA ASN A 192 1.09 3.85 -14.72
C ASN A 192 0.32 3.71 -13.40
N HIS A 193 -0.02 4.84 -12.77
CA HIS A 193 -0.61 4.88 -11.42
C HIS A 193 0.26 4.13 -10.40
N SER A 194 1.59 4.23 -10.55
CA SER A 194 2.55 3.63 -9.62
C SER A 194 2.72 4.52 -8.39
N ASP A 195 1.67 4.60 -7.60
CA ASP A 195 1.67 5.27 -6.32
C ASP A 195 2.54 4.47 -5.32
N GLY A 196 3.22 5.16 -4.41
CA GLY A 196 4.05 4.53 -3.39
C GLY A 196 3.20 3.86 -2.31
N ILE A 197 2.85 4.60 -1.26
CA ILE A 197 2.06 4.13 -0.13
C ILE A 197 0.85 5.04 0.16
N ALA A 198 -0.32 4.41 0.29
CA ALA A 198 -1.50 4.98 0.95
C ALA A 198 -1.98 3.97 1.99
N ALA A 199 -1.81 4.25 3.29
CA ALA A 199 -2.11 3.30 4.36
C ALA A 199 -2.89 3.95 5.50
N GLY A 200 -3.38 3.12 6.43
CA GLY A 200 -4.11 3.57 7.60
C GLY A 200 -3.23 4.26 8.64
N ASP A 201 -3.88 4.72 9.70
CA ASP A 201 -3.28 5.44 10.81
C ASP A 201 -2.16 4.66 11.50
N GLY A 202 -1.09 5.36 11.90
CA GLY A 202 0.07 4.76 12.58
C GLY A 202 1.04 4.01 11.65
N SER A 203 0.90 4.13 10.33
CA SER A 203 1.81 3.49 9.37
C SER A 203 3.23 4.05 9.44
N THR A 204 4.21 3.25 9.03
CA THR A 204 5.63 3.67 9.04
C THR A 204 6.36 3.32 7.75
N VAL A 205 7.34 4.13 7.39
CA VAL A 205 8.26 3.90 6.26
C VAL A 205 9.69 4.16 6.75
N ASP A 206 10.54 3.13 6.81
CA ASP A 206 11.91 3.26 7.33
C ASP A 206 12.96 2.66 6.38
N ASN A 207 13.99 3.44 6.09
CA ASN A 207 15.12 3.03 5.23
C ASN A 207 14.69 2.54 3.83
N CYS A 208 13.70 3.20 3.24
CA CYS A 208 13.14 2.85 1.94
C CYS A 208 13.68 3.70 0.79
N TYR A 209 13.56 3.17 -0.42
CA TYR A 209 13.79 3.91 -1.67
C TYR A 209 12.52 3.88 -2.53
N PHE A 210 12.14 5.04 -3.06
CA PHE A 210 11.01 5.17 -3.99
C PHE A 210 11.47 5.81 -5.29
N GLU A 211 11.06 5.22 -6.41
CA GLU A 211 11.17 5.77 -7.76
C GLU A 211 9.88 5.43 -8.48
N THR A 212 8.82 6.19 -8.21
CA THR A 212 7.46 5.83 -8.63
C THR A 212 6.80 6.96 -9.40
N GLY A 213 5.86 6.60 -10.27
CA GLY A 213 5.29 7.47 -11.31
C GLY A 213 4.10 8.31 -10.89
N ASP A 214 3.83 8.46 -9.60
CA ASP A 214 2.67 9.17 -9.08
C ASP A 214 2.92 9.64 -7.62
N ASP A 215 1.86 9.75 -6.82
CA ASP A 215 1.91 10.11 -5.41
C ASP A 215 2.71 9.07 -4.60
N VAL A 216 3.85 9.48 -4.03
CA VAL A 216 4.79 8.57 -3.34
C VAL A 216 4.35 8.31 -1.90
N ILE A 217 4.33 9.33 -1.04
CA ILE A 217 3.84 9.24 0.34
C ILE A 217 2.52 9.99 0.45
N LYS A 218 1.41 9.28 0.65
CA LYS A 218 0.09 9.87 0.86
C LYS A 218 -0.19 10.07 2.34
N VAL A 219 -0.17 11.33 2.79
CA VAL A 219 -0.45 11.71 4.18
C VAL A 219 -1.97 11.81 4.37
N TYR A 220 -2.63 10.67 4.29
CA TYR A 220 -4.10 10.55 4.43
C TYR A 220 -4.52 10.09 5.83
N SER A 221 -3.55 9.69 6.65
CA SER A 221 -3.66 9.35 8.07
C SER A 221 -2.29 9.60 8.71
N ASP A 222 -2.14 9.42 10.03
CA ASP A 222 -0.85 9.65 10.66
C ASP A 222 0.19 8.66 10.13
N ILE A 223 1.33 9.18 9.71
CA ILE A 223 2.41 8.39 9.11
C ILE A 223 3.77 8.91 9.55
N THR A 224 4.67 7.97 9.86
CA THR A 224 6.07 8.28 10.19
C THR A 224 7.01 7.77 9.11
N VAL A 225 7.86 8.63 8.57
CA VAL A 225 8.82 8.30 7.52
C VAL A 225 10.24 8.62 7.98
N THR A 226 11.14 7.65 7.92
CA THR A 226 12.54 7.80 8.37
C THR A 226 13.52 7.28 7.34
N ASN A 227 14.67 7.95 7.19
CA ASN A 227 15.82 7.49 6.40
C ASN A 227 15.47 7.11 4.95
N THR A 228 14.54 7.83 4.35
CA THR A 228 13.94 7.44 3.07
C THR A 228 14.45 8.34 1.95
N THR A 229 14.73 7.73 0.79
CA THR A 229 15.09 8.45 -0.43
C THR A 229 13.96 8.33 -1.45
N ILE A 230 13.55 9.46 -2.03
CA ILE A 230 12.58 9.51 -3.13
C ILE A 230 13.28 10.12 -4.35
N LYS A 231 13.32 9.37 -5.44
CA LYS A 231 13.74 9.88 -6.75
C LYS A 231 12.49 10.28 -7.53
N MET A 232 12.34 11.58 -7.77
CA MET A 232 11.26 12.13 -8.57
C MET A 232 11.50 11.80 -10.05
N VAL A 233 10.64 10.92 -10.57
CA VAL A 233 10.49 10.66 -12.00
C VAL A 233 9.26 11.40 -12.54
N GLN A 234 8.94 11.24 -13.82
CA GLN A 234 7.79 11.91 -14.42
C GLN A 234 6.50 11.57 -13.64
N ASN A 235 5.69 12.61 -13.40
CA ASN A 235 4.44 12.56 -12.64
C ASN A 235 4.56 12.27 -11.12
N ALA A 236 5.78 12.06 -10.61
CA ALA A 236 6.00 11.82 -9.19
C ALA A 236 5.64 13.04 -8.31
N VAL A 237 5.05 12.76 -7.15
CA VAL A 237 4.83 13.73 -6.07
C VAL A 237 5.31 13.08 -4.76
N PRO A 238 6.44 13.53 -4.18
CA PRO A 238 6.98 12.95 -2.95
C PRO A 238 5.98 12.90 -1.78
N ILE A 239 5.26 13.98 -1.52
CA ILE A 239 4.30 14.09 -0.42
C ILE A 239 2.95 14.59 -0.98
N GLN A 240 1.95 13.72 -0.98
CA GLN A 240 0.59 14.03 -1.42
C GLN A 240 -0.33 14.18 -0.19
N LEU A 241 -1.10 15.27 -0.18
CA LEU A 241 -1.97 15.67 0.93
C LEU A 241 -3.44 15.32 0.70
N GLY A 242 -3.87 14.98 -0.51
CA GLY A 242 -5.24 14.50 -0.73
C GLY A 242 -5.76 14.66 -2.15
N TRP A 243 -6.86 13.97 -2.41
CA TRP A 243 -7.79 14.14 -3.53
C TRP A 243 -9.25 14.24 -3.05
N GLY A 244 -9.44 14.59 -1.77
CA GLY A 244 -10.72 14.68 -1.09
C GLY A 244 -10.54 15.11 0.37
N ASN A 245 -11.53 14.86 1.22
CA ASN A 245 -11.54 15.32 2.61
C ASN A 245 -10.92 14.34 3.62
N TYR A 246 -10.45 13.17 3.16
CA TYR A 246 -10.05 12.06 4.04
C TYR A 246 -8.73 12.29 4.77
N SER A 247 -7.94 13.30 4.41
CA SER A 247 -6.68 13.66 5.07
C SER A 247 -6.84 14.69 6.18
N ASP A 248 -8.08 15.14 6.46
CA ASP A 248 -8.29 16.17 7.49
C ASP A 248 -7.82 15.71 8.87
N GLY A 249 -6.93 16.50 9.48
CA GLY A 249 -6.31 16.20 10.76
C GLY A 249 -5.07 15.31 10.69
N ALA A 250 -4.71 14.75 9.53
CA ALA A 250 -3.56 13.85 9.40
C ALA A 250 -2.22 14.53 9.73
N VAL A 251 -1.31 13.78 10.35
CA VAL A 251 0.03 14.22 10.72
C VAL A 251 1.10 13.35 10.04
N GLY A 252 1.86 13.97 9.14
CA GLY A 252 3.06 13.37 8.57
C GLY A 252 4.30 13.77 9.35
N THR A 253 5.01 12.81 9.93
CA THR A 253 6.30 13.03 10.61
C THR A 253 7.43 12.41 9.81
N PHE A 254 8.43 13.20 9.45
CA PHE A 254 9.52 12.80 8.57
C PHE A 254 10.87 13.08 9.23
N LYS A 255 11.80 12.14 9.10
CA LYS A 255 13.19 12.33 9.53
C LYS A 255 14.17 11.80 8.49
N ASN A 256 15.19 12.59 8.16
CA ASN A 256 16.20 12.22 7.17
C ASN A 256 15.56 11.82 5.82
N LEU A 257 14.73 12.70 5.27
CA LEU A 257 14.11 12.53 3.95
C LEU A 257 15.01 13.15 2.88
N LYS A 258 15.38 12.36 1.87
CA LYS A 258 16.15 12.83 0.72
C LYS A 258 15.29 12.77 -0.54
N ILE A 259 15.20 13.87 -1.26
CA ILE A 259 14.46 14.01 -2.51
C ILE A 259 15.45 14.40 -3.61
N ILE A 260 15.53 13.56 -4.65
CA ILE A 260 16.43 13.75 -5.79
C ILE A 260 15.68 13.63 -7.11
N GLY A 261 16.32 14.00 -8.22
CA GLY A 261 15.81 13.77 -9.58
C GLY A 261 15.80 15.06 -10.38
N ASP A 262 15.17 15.03 -11.54
CA ASP A 262 15.07 16.17 -12.46
C ASP A 262 13.67 16.35 -13.06
N SER A 263 12.70 15.54 -12.60
CA SER A 263 11.34 15.51 -13.11
C SER A 263 10.30 15.62 -11.98
N GLY A 264 9.01 15.49 -12.32
CA GLY A 264 7.90 15.50 -11.37
C GLY A 264 6.53 15.67 -12.04
N ARG A 265 5.49 15.88 -11.23
CA ARG A 265 4.15 16.25 -11.73
C ARG A 265 4.13 17.66 -12.28
N GLY A 266 4.19 17.76 -13.61
CA GLY A 266 4.31 19.03 -14.31
C GLY A 266 3.01 19.77 -14.60
N ASN A 267 1.85 19.31 -14.14
CA ASN A 267 0.60 20.04 -14.33
C ASN A 267 0.24 20.86 -13.08
N PRO A 268 -0.02 22.17 -13.20
CA PRO A 268 0.21 23.07 -14.33
C PRO A 268 1.66 23.56 -14.38
N ASP A 269 2.08 24.02 -15.56
CA ASP A 269 3.33 24.77 -15.84
C ASP A 269 4.65 24.18 -15.31
N GLN A 270 4.79 22.86 -15.38
CA GLN A 270 5.97 22.13 -14.90
C GLN A 270 6.27 22.44 -13.42
N SER A 271 5.21 22.47 -12.60
CA SER A 271 5.32 22.88 -11.21
C SER A 271 6.07 21.89 -10.33
N ASN A 272 6.03 20.59 -10.64
CA ASN A 272 6.81 19.52 -10.01
C ASN A 272 6.90 19.64 -8.46
N PRO A 273 5.75 19.71 -7.75
CA PRO A 273 5.75 19.92 -6.31
C PRO A 273 6.36 18.74 -5.54
N ILE A 274 7.13 19.07 -4.50
CA ILE A 274 7.53 18.14 -3.45
C ILE A 274 6.34 17.83 -2.53
N ILE A 275 5.64 18.87 -2.06
CA ILE A 275 4.41 18.78 -1.29
C ILE A 275 3.24 19.25 -2.17
N CYS A 276 2.25 18.39 -2.38
CA CYS A 276 1.11 18.65 -3.24
C CYS A 276 -0.19 18.44 -2.50
N GLY A 277 -1.12 19.39 -2.58
CA GLY A 277 -2.50 19.22 -2.17
C GLY A 277 -3.46 19.48 -3.32
N ARG A 278 -4.47 18.61 -3.53
CA ARG A 278 -5.38 18.71 -4.67
C ARG A 278 -6.79 19.17 -4.29
N THR A 279 -7.77 18.28 -4.34
CA THR A 279 -9.18 18.59 -4.07
C THR A 279 -9.54 18.28 -2.62
N GLY A 280 -10.53 18.98 -2.07
CA GLY A 280 -11.10 18.71 -0.76
C GLY A 280 -10.91 19.85 0.24
N LYS A 281 -11.46 19.62 1.44
CA LYS A 281 -11.37 20.45 2.63
C LYS A 281 -10.64 19.65 3.71
N TYR A 282 -9.46 20.12 4.09
CA TYR A 282 -8.61 19.44 5.06
C TYR A 282 -7.55 20.37 5.66
N ALA A 283 -7.07 20.02 6.85
CA ALA A 283 -5.86 20.55 7.45
C ALA A 283 -4.87 19.43 7.76
N VAL A 284 -3.73 19.41 7.07
CA VAL A 284 -2.65 18.42 7.27
C VAL A 284 -1.46 19.07 7.97
N THR A 285 -0.86 18.37 8.93
CA THR A 285 0.36 18.80 9.62
C THR A 285 1.57 18.03 9.09
N LEU A 286 2.63 18.72 8.66
CA LEU A 286 3.89 18.13 8.26
C LEU A 286 5.01 18.57 9.20
N ASN A 287 5.65 17.62 9.85
CA ASN A 287 6.83 17.83 10.68
C ASN A 287 8.01 17.10 10.04
N ILE A 288 9.00 17.83 9.53
CA ILE A 288 10.15 17.25 8.84
C ILE A 288 11.43 17.69 9.54
N ASP A 289 12.29 16.74 9.91
CA ASP A 289 13.61 17.00 10.48
C ASP A 289 14.70 16.33 9.63
N GLY A 290 15.49 17.15 8.92
CA GLY A 290 16.49 16.68 7.98
C GLY A 290 15.87 16.39 6.62
N LEU A 291 15.62 17.44 5.84
CA LEU A 291 15.14 17.36 4.46
C LEU A 291 16.26 17.76 3.51
N ILE A 292 16.65 16.88 2.59
CA ILE A 292 17.63 17.19 1.53
C ILE A 292 16.90 17.21 0.20
N ILE A 293 17.03 18.31 -0.56
CA ILE A 293 16.42 18.48 -1.87
C ILE A 293 17.50 18.77 -2.91
N ASP A 294 17.53 17.93 -3.94
CA ASP A 294 18.34 18.11 -5.14
C ASP A 294 17.51 17.77 -6.38
N ASN A 295 16.65 18.72 -6.79
CA ASN A 295 15.88 18.62 -8.02
C ASN A 295 15.70 20.02 -8.65
N PRO A 296 16.42 20.34 -9.73
CA PRO A 296 16.44 21.68 -10.31
C PRO A 296 15.11 22.11 -10.95
N THR A 297 14.16 21.20 -11.14
CA THR A 297 12.85 21.52 -11.74
C THR A 297 11.73 21.58 -10.72
N ALA A 298 11.96 21.12 -9.48
CA ALA A 298 10.93 21.01 -8.46
C ALA A 298 10.48 22.37 -7.89
N SER A 299 9.24 22.41 -7.38
CA SER A 299 8.78 23.43 -6.42
C SER A 299 8.60 22.81 -5.03
N MET A 300 8.68 23.62 -3.97
CA MET A 300 8.48 23.13 -2.60
C MET A 300 7.03 22.69 -2.35
N VAL A 301 6.07 23.60 -2.57
CA VAL A 301 4.66 23.38 -2.22
C VAL A 301 3.76 23.81 -3.38
N ASN A 302 2.76 23.01 -3.73
CA ASN A 302 1.61 23.49 -4.50
C ASN A 302 0.30 23.00 -3.88
N LEU A 303 -0.66 23.92 -3.75
CA LEU A 303 -2.03 23.63 -3.37
C LEU A 303 -2.91 23.99 -4.56
N PHE A 304 -3.58 23.00 -5.15
CA PHE A 304 -4.34 23.13 -6.38
C PHE A 304 -5.80 23.50 -6.13
N ASP A 305 -6.43 24.11 -7.13
CA ASP A 305 -7.87 24.27 -7.21
C ASP A 305 -8.34 23.55 -8.48
N ASP A 306 -8.48 22.22 -8.37
CA ASP A 306 -8.82 21.36 -9.51
C ASP A 306 -10.23 21.63 -10.04
N ASN A 307 -11.15 22.06 -9.17
CA ASN A 307 -12.51 22.42 -9.54
C ASN A 307 -12.60 23.82 -10.15
N ASN A 308 -11.56 24.64 -9.97
CA ASN A 308 -11.53 26.06 -10.31
C ASN A 308 -12.75 26.79 -9.74
N ASP A 309 -13.16 26.42 -8.54
CA ASP A 309 -14.34 26.97 -7.84
C ASP A 309 -13.97 28.11 -6.89
N GLY A 310 -12.66 28.37 -6.71
CA GLY A 310 -12.15 29.41 -5.81
C GLY A 310 -12.23 29.04 -4.33
N VAL A 311 -12.51 27.77 -4.00
CA VAL A 311 -12.63 27.29 -2.63
C VAL A 311 -11.28 26.76 -2.13
N TYR A 312 -10.63 27.56 -1.29
CA TYR A 312 -9.27 27.31 -0.78
C TYR A 312 -9.26 26.76 0.65
N GLU A 313 -10.09 25.75 0.92
CA GLU A 313 -10.27 25.17 2.27
C GLU A 313 -9.23 24.09 2.62
N LYS A 314 -8.04 24.19 2.02
CA LYS A 314 -6.92 23.28 2.26
C LYS A 314 -5.85 24.01 3.03
N THR A 315 -5.45 23.46 4.16
CA THR A 315 -4.36 24.00 4.96
C THR A 315 -3.24 22.97 5.07
N VAL A 316 -2.02 23.39 4.78
CA VAL A 316 -0.81 22.68 5.18
C VAL A 316 -0.08 23.50 6.22
N LYS A 317 0.24 22.89 7.35
CA LYS A 317 0.91 23.54 8.48
C LYS A 317 2.01 22.65 9.04
N GLY A 318 2.82 23.19 9.95
CA GLY A 318 3.86 22.44 10.64
C GLY A 318 5.25 23.06 10.45
N THR A 319 6.29 22.26 10.61
CA THR A 319 7.67 22.75 10.63
C THR A 319 8.62 21.82 9.89
N LEU A 320 9.42 22.38 9.00
CA LEU A 320 10.55 21.73 8.34
C LEU A 320 11.83 22.28 8.96
N LYS A 321 12.68 21.42 9.55
CA LYS A 321 13.95 21.77 10.19
C LYS A 321 15.11 21.09 9.49
N ASN A 322 16.30 21.68 9.63
CA ASN A 322 17.53 21.14 9.06
C ASN A 322 17.40 20.89 7.55
N VAL A 323 16.77 21.84 6.86
CA VAL A 323 16.53 21.76 5.42
C VAL A 323 17.80 22.13 4.67
N GLN A 324 18.19 21.28 3.71
CA GLN A 324 19.29 21.50 2.79
C GLN A 324 18.74 21.52 1.36
N ILE A 325 18.83 22.67 0.71
CA ILE A 325 18.41 22.86 -0.68
C ILE A 325 19.67 23.00 -1.51
N SER A 326 19.99 21.98 -2.31
CA SER A 326 21.07 22.05 -3.30
C SER A 326 20.57 22.67 -4.60
N ASN A 327 19.42 22.17 -5.10
CA ASN A 327 18.78 22.66 -6.31
C ASN A 327 17.26 22.56 -6.15
N ILE A 328 16.57 23.70 -6.29
CA ILE A 328 15.11 23.78 -6.41
C ILE A 328 14.77 24.97 -7.29
N ARG A 329 13.71 24.88 -8.08
CA ARG A 329 13.37 25.94 -9.06
C ARG A 329 12.73 27.15 -8.41
N ARG A 330 11.86 26.92 -7.43
CA ARG A 330 11.02 27.94 -6.76
C ARG A 330 10.35 27.39 -5.52
N TYR A 331 9.77 28.25 -4.71
CA TYR A 331 8.91 27.83 -3.61
C TYR A 331 7.57 27.22 -4.06
N SER A 332 6.81 27.95 -4.88
CA SER A 332 5.51 27.49 -5.38
C SER A 332 5.21 28.08 -6.76
N ASN A 333 4.34 27.41 -7.51
CA ASN A 333 3.69 27.98 -8.69
C ASN A 333 2.19 28.23 -8.47
N GLN A 334 1.59 27.55 -7.50
CA GLN A 334 0.16 27.62 -7.23
C GLN A 334 -0.14 27.37 -5.75
N LEU A 335 -0.60 28.40 -5.05
CA LEU A 335 -1.05 28.34 -3.66
C LEU A 335 -2.54 28.68 -3.57
N LYS A 336 -3.38 27.72 -3.99
CA LYS A 336 -4.84 27.77 -3.86
C LYS A 336 -5.30 27.09 -2.57
N GLY A 337 -4.79 27.59 -1.46
CA GLY A 337 -4.96 27.07 -0.10
C GLY A 337 -4.14 27.90 0.88
N ASN A 338 -4.16 27.50 2.15
CA ASN A 338 -3.38 28.13 3.21
C ASN A 338 -2.09 27.33 3.45
N ASP A 339 -0.96 27.97 3.18
CA ASP A 339 0.36 27.43 3.50
C ASP A 339 0.93 28.13 4.74
N GLU A 340 0.88 27.41 5.85
CA GLU A 340 1.35 27.84 7.17
C GLU A 340 2.67 27.14 7.56
N LEU A 341 3.38 26.53 6.61
CA LEU A 341 4.65 25.87 6.89
C LEU A 341 5.73 26.88 7.31
N LYS A 342 6.48 26.52 8.34
CA LYS A 342 7.72 27.21 8.75
C LYS A 342 8.92 26.36 8.35
N ILE A 343 9.90 26.96 7.70
CA ILE A 343 11.02 26.23 7.09
C ILE A 343 12.33 26.81 7.61
N PHE A 344 13.17 25.95 8.18
CA PHE A 344 14.44 26.34 8.79
C PHE A 344 15.59 25.57 8.15
N ASP A 345 16.66 26.29 7.80
CA ASP A 345 17.90 25.69 7.31
C ASP A 345 18.67 24.94 8.41
N THR A 346 19.87 24.44 8.09
CA THR A 346 20.74 23.71 9.03
C THR A 346 21.35 24.59 10.14
N GLU A 347 21.27 25.91 10.01
CA GLU A 347 21.71 26.86 11.04
C GLU A 347 20.54 27.33 11.93
N GLY A 348 19.32 26.85 11.64
CA GLY A 348 18.10 27.22 12.36
C GLY A 348 17.51 28.56 11.91
N LYS A 349 17.96 29.12 10.78
CA LYS A 349 17.43 30.35 10.23
C LYS A 349 16.21 30.04 9.35
N GLU A 350 15.16 30.84 9.48
CA GLU A 350 13.96 30.70 8.65
C GLU A 350 14.27 31.05 7.18
N ILE A 351 13.89 30.16 6.28
CA ILE A 351 14.04 30.30 4.83
C ILE A 351 12.84 31.10 4.29
N SER A 352 13.12 32.16 3.53
CA SER A 352 12.07 32.94 2.84
C SER A 352 11.29 32.06 1.85
N LYS A 353 10.03 32.37 1.60
CA LYS A 353 9.19 31.69 0.57
C LYS A 353 9.27 32.37 -0.81
N ASP A 354 10.15 33.36 -0.98
CA ASP A 354 10.28 34.20 -2.18
C ASP A 354 11.45 33.79 -3.12
N PHE A 355 11.86 32.52 -3.12
CA PHE A 355 12.91 32.00 -4.00
C PHE A 355 12.35 31.20 -5.19
#